data_AF-A0A7C6UN46-F1
#
_entry.id   AF-A0A7C6UN46-F1
#
_cell.length_a   1.000
_cell.length_b   1.000
_cell.length_c   1.000
_cell.angle_alpha   90.00
_cell.angle_beta   90.00
_cell.angle_gamma   90.00
#
_symmetry.space_group_name_H-M   'P 1'
#
loop_
_entity.id
_entity.type
_entity.pdbx_description
1 polymer ?
#
loop_
_entity_poly.entity_id
_entity_poly.type
_entity_poly.pdbx_seq_one_letter_code
_entity_poly.pdbx_strand_id
1 'polypeptide(L)'
;MDLRNCPECGKIFNFLRTNLCPECQKKDEQCFRTVRRYIAQHPGVSAIEVSKNTGVSEEKVLHFLRQGRLSIGTEKQARLGCELCGKPALGERYCVSCKDKLTSGLKKAVDKENEKVLENMNKRKQTARMYTADLRKKRHQ
;
A
#
# COMPACT_ATOMS: atom_id res chain seq x y z
N MET A 1 20.59 20.58 -5.21
CA MET A 1 20.87 20.31 -3.78
C MET A 1 19.60 20.69 -3.05
N ASP A 2 18.81 19.72 -2.63
CA ASP A 2 17.51 19.97 -1.98
C ASP A 2 17.72 19.97 -0.47
N LEU A 3 17.73 21.17 0.13
CA LEU A 3 17.81 21.30 1.58
C LEU A 3 16.39 21.21 2.17
N ARG A 4 16.20 20.32 3.14
CA ARG A 4 14.93 20.16 3.87
C ARG A 4 15.13 20.24 5.36
N ASN A 5 14.05 20.56 6.05
CA ASN A 5 14.03 20.54 7.50
C ASN A 5 13.64 19.13 8.02
N CYS A 6 14.37 18.61 8.99
CA CYS A 6 14.08 17.31 9.60
C CYS A 6 12.84 17.42 10.50
N PRO A 7 11.80 16.58 10.32
CA PRO A 7 10.58 16.62 11.11
C PRO A 7 10.80 16.20 12.57
N GLU A 8 11.87 15.46 12.88
CA GLU A 8 12.14 14.97 14.25
C GLU A 8 12.98 15.95 15.08
N CYS A 9 13.92 16.67 14.47
CA CYS A 9 14.86 17.53 15.22
C CYS A 9 14.94 18.98 14.73
N GLY A 10 14.27 19.34 13.63
CA GLY A 10 14.30 20.72 13.12
C GLY A 10 15.62 21.15 12.48
N LYS A 11 16.59 20.23 12.28
CA LYS A 11 17.85 20.53 11.59
C LYS A 11 17.66 20.55 10.07
N ILE A 12 18.30 21.51 9.41
CA ILE A 12 18.41 21.57 7.95
C ILE A 12 19.43 20.52 7.48
N PHE A 13 19.06 19.70 6.50
CA PHE A 13 19.92 18.67 5.93
C PHE A 13 19.70 18.52 4.42
N ASN A 14 20.68 17.95 3.72
CA ASN A 14 20.53 17.64 2.30
C ASN A 14 19.65 16.40 2.12
N PHE A 15 18.53 16.57 1.42
CA PHE A 15 17.60 15.50 1.11
C PHE A 15 18.24 14.52 0.11
N LEU A 16 18.32 13.26 0.52
CA LEU A 16 18.85 12.18 -0.32
C LEU A 16 17.71 11.23 -0.75
N ARG A 17 17.12 10.53 0.21
CA ARG A 17 16.01 9.57 0.00
C ARG A 17 14.96 9.62 1.11
N THR A 18 15.36 9.96 2.33
CA THR A 18 14.49 10.03 3.50
C THR A 18 14.28 11.47 3.93
N ASN A 19 13.09 11.78 4.46
CA ASN A 19 12.78 13.09 5.05
C ASN A 19 13.45 13.31 6.43
N LEU A 20 14.23 12.36 6.92
CA LEU A 20 14.98 12.46 8.17
C LEU A 20 16.44 12.80 7.90
N CYS A 21 17.01 13.63 8.76
CA CYS A 21 18.45 13.89 8.75
C CYS A 21 19.25 12.62 9.12
N PRO A 22 20.54 12.53 8.75
CA PRO A 22 21.36 11.35 8.98
C PRO A 22 21.46 10.92 10.46
N GLU A 23 21.44 11.87 11.39
CA GLU A 23 21.44 11.58 12.83
C GLU A 23 20.14 10.94 13.29
N CYS A 24 18.99 11.52 12.92
CA CYS A 24 17.67 10.99 13.24
C CYS A 24 17.44 9.63 12.58
N GLN A 25 17.92 9.44 11.36
CA GLN A 25 17.85 8.16 10.67
C GLN A 25 18.63 7.06 11.42
N LYS A 26 19.83 7.36 11.92
CA LYS A 26 20.61 6.41 12.74
C LYS A 26 19.91 6.06 14.04
N LYS A 27 19.31 7.05 14.72
CA LYS A 27 18.53 6.83 15.94
C LYS A 27 17.31 5.94 15.67
N ASP A 28 16.57 6.22 14.61
CA ASP A 28 15.40 5.44 14.23
C ASP A 28 15.76 3.98 13.92
N GLU A 29 16.88 3.76 13.23
CA GLU A 29 17.38 2.42 12.95
C GLU A 29 17.86 1.67 14.22
N GLN A 30 18.42 2.38 15.21
CA GLN A 30 18.73 1.80 16.52
C GLN A 30 17.47 1.40 17.27
N CYS A 31 16.45 2.27 17.32
CA CYS A 31 15.15 1.97 17.92
C CYS A 31 14.53 0.72 17.27
N PHE A 32 14.55 0.66 15.93
CA PHE A 32 14.06 -0.49 15.19
C PHE A 32 14.80 -1.79 15.55
N ARG A 33 16.13 -1.75 15.63
CA ARG A 33 16.94 -2.92 16.04
C ARG A 33 16.59 -3.40 17.45
N THR A 34 16.42 -2.49 18.39
CA THR A 34 16.03 -2.82 19.78
C THR A 34 14.66 -3.48 19.82
N VAL A 35 13.67 -2.89 19.15
CA VAL A 35 12.30 -3.42 19.06
C VAL A 35 12.28 -4.79 18.40
N ARG A 36 12.99 -4.96 17.29
CA ARG A 36 13.08 -6.25 16.59
C ARG A 36 13.68 -7.34 17.46
N ARG A 37 14.75 -7.04 18.20
CA ARG A 37 15.38 -8.00 19.12
C ARG A 37 14.41 -8.43 20.21
N TYR A 38 13.65 -7.48 20.76
CA TYR A 38 12.68 -7.76 21.80
C TYR A 38 11.52 -8.64 21.30
N ILE A 39 10.95 -8.32 20.13
CA ILE A 39 9.89 -9.14 19.52
C ILE A 39 10.39 -10.55 19.15
N ALA A 40 11.65 -10.68 18.73
CA ALA A 40 12.25 -11.99 18.42
C ALA A 40 12.43 -12.86 19.68
N GLN A 41 12.73 -12.26 20.83
CA GLN A 41 12.86 -12.97 22.12
C GLN A 41 11.51 -13.31 22.74
N HIS A 42 10.48 -12.50 22.44
CA HIS A 42 9.13 -12.68 22.97
C HIS A 42 8.09 -12.69 21.83
N PRO A 43 7.83 -13.86 21.23
CA PRO A 43 6.82 -13.98 20.20
C PRO A 43 5.42 -13.73 20.77
N GLY A 44 4.62 -12.91 20.08
CA GLY A 44 3.23 -12.63 20.46
C GLY A 44 3.04 -11.53 21.52
N VAL A 45 4.05 -10.67 21.74
CA VAL A 45 3.94 -9.53 22.66
C VAL A 45 3.17 -8.37 22.04
N SER A 46 2.38 -7.66 22.86
CA SER A 46 1.59 -6.51 22.42
C SER A 46 2.46 -5.27 22.18
N ALA A 47 2.03 -4.35 21.29
CA ALA A 47 2.75 -3.10 21.03
C ALA A 47 2.94 -2.26 22.31
N ILE A 48 2.00 -2.32 23.25
CA ILE A 48 2.06 -1.65 24.57
C ILE A 48 3.23 -2.19 25.40
N GLU A 49 3.37 -3.52 25.50
CA GLU A 49 4.45 -4.17 26.25
C GLU A 49 5.82 -3.92 25.59
N VAL A 50 5.88 -3.94 24.26
CA VAL A 50 7.10 -3.57 23.52
C VAL A 50 7.49 -2.13 23.84
N SER A 51 6.56 -1.18 23.78
CA SER A 51 6.79 0.23 24.10
C SER A 51 7.35 0.41 25.51
N LYS A 52 6.71 -0.23 26.52
CA LYS A 52 7.16 -0.17 27.92
C LYS A 52 8.56 -0.72 28.15
N ASN A 53 8.93 -1.82 27.47
CA ASN A 53 10.22 -2.48 27.69
C ASN A 53 11.35 -1.90 26.83
N THR A 54 11.04 -1.36 25.65
CA THR A 54 12.04 -0.81 24.73
C THR A 54 12.23 0.69 24.89
N GLY A 55 11.32 1.39 25.57
CA GLY A 55 11.33 2.84 25.71
C GLY A 55 11.02 3.61 24.42
N VAL A 56 10.61 2.90 23.36
CA VAL A 56 10.22 3.49 22.08
C VAL A 56 8.73 3.84 22.15
N SER A 57 8.33 4.99 21.61
CA SER A 57 6.92 5.41 21.62
C SER A 57 6.03 4.37 20.92
N GLU A 58 4.83 4.17 21.46
CA GLU A 58 3.88 3.19 20.94
C GLU A 58 3.52 3.48 19.47
N GLU A 59 3.40 4.76 19.11
CA GLU A 59 3.19 5.20 17.73
C GLU A 59 4.30 4.73 16.78
N LYS A 60 5.57 4.82 17.19
CA LYS A 60 6.71 4.34 16.40
C LYS A 60 6.71 2.82 16.28
N VAL A 61 6.39 2.10 17.36
CA VAL A 61 6.24 0.64 17.34
C VAL A 61 5.14 0.22 16.37
N LEU A 62 3.97 0.87 16.43
CA LEU A 62 2.86 0.62 15.51
C LEU A 62 3.24 0.98 14.07
N HIS A 63 4.03 2.03 13.84
CA HIS A 63 4.54 2.40 12.52
C HIS A 63 5.42 1.29 11.93
N PHE A 64 6.34 0.72 12.71
CA PHE A 64 7.20 -0.38 12.27
C PHE A 64 6.40 -1.65 11.94
N LEU A 65 5.32 -1.92 12.68
CA LEU A 65 4.38 -3.00 12.38
C LEU A 65 3.61 -2.76 11.09
N ARG A 66 3.10 -1.54 10.88
CA ARG A 66 2.38 -1.17 9.64
C ARG A 66 3.26 -1.22 8.40
N GLN A 67 4.55 -0.91 8.52
CA GLN A 67 5.51 -1.04 7.42
C GLN A 67 5.79 -2.50 7.02
N GLY A 68 5.27 -3.49 7.76
CA GLY A 68 5.53 -4.91 7.52
C GLY A 68 6.97 -5.34 7.81
N ARG A 69 7.75 -4.49 8.50
CA ARG A 69 9.16 -4.76 8.85
C ARG A 69 9.29 -5.62 10.12
N LEU A 70 8.18 -5.88 10.81
CA LEU A 70 8.10 -6.67 12.04
C LEU A 70 6.86 -7.58 11.96
N SER A 71 7.02 -8.84 12.36
CA SER A 71 5.92 -9.81 12.44
C SER A 71 5.67 -10.13 13.90
N ILE A 72 4.52 -9.71 14.45
CA ILE A 72 4.06 -10.17 15.76
C ILE A 72 3.22 -11.42 15.55
N GLY A 73 3.41 -12.41 16.42
CA GLY A 73 2.64 -13.64 16.45
C GLY A 73 1.14 -13.37 16.43
N THR A 74 0.42 -14.19 15.66
CA THR A 74 -0.99 -14.06 15.26
C THR A 74 -1.99 -13.87 16.40
N GLU A 75 -1.65 -14.19 17.64
CA GLU A 75 -2.59 -14.21 18.76
C GLU A 75 -2.82 -12.85 19.44
N LYS A 76 -1.87 -11.91 19.36
CA LYS A 76 -2.00 -10.55 19.92
C LYS A 76 -1.76 -9.48 18.85
N GLN A 77 -2.33 -9.67 17.66
CA GLN A 77 -2.32 -8.63 16.63
C GLN A 77 -2.90 -7.35 17.22
N ALA A 78 -2.05 -6.32 17.36
CA ALA A 78 -2.49 -4.98 17.69
C ALA A 78 -3.62 -4.62 16.72
N ARG A 79 -4.78 -4.22 17.25
CA ARG A 79 -5.92 -3.77 16.45
C ARG A 79 -5.53 -2.47 15.76
N LEU A 80 -4.86 -2.58 14.63
CA LEU A 80 -4.44 -1.44 13.83
C LEU A 80 -5.69 -0.88 13.16
N GLY A 81 -5.97 0.41 13.35
CA GLY A 81 -7.07 1.05 12.66
C GLY A 81 -6.87 1.02 11.15
N CYS A 82 -7.92 0.64 10.41
CA CYS A 82 -7.96 0.72 8.95
C CYS A 82 -7.66 2.17 8.50
N GLU A 83 -6.71 2.35 7.58
CA GLU A 83 -6.34 3.71 7.12
C GLU A 83 -7.47 4.43 6.37
N LEU A 84 -8.47 3.69 5.89
CA LEU A 84 -9.56 4.22 5.07
C LEU A 84 -10.81 4.59 5.89
N CYS A 85 -11.07 3.88 7.00
CA CYS A 85 -12.29 4.09 7.78
C CYS A 85 -12.08 4.10 9.30
N GLY A 86 -10.85 3.93 9.78
CA GLY A 86 -10.50 3.93 11.20
C GLY A 86 -10.93 2.69 11.99
N LYS A 87 -11.73 1.77 11.41
CA LYS A 87 -12.19 0.56 12.11
C LYS A 87 -11.02 -0.37 12.46
N PRO A 88 -11.05 -1.05 13.61
CA PRO A 88 -10.00 -1.99 13.99
C PRO A 88 -9.86 -3.11 12.95
N ALA A 89 -8.66 -3.25 12.40
CA ALA A 89 -8.26 -4.30 11.48
C ALA A 89 -7.28 -5.25 12.18
N LEU A 90 -7.46 -6.56 11.94
CA LEU A 90 -6.60 -7.62 12.46
C LEU A 90 -5.32 -7.68 11.63
N GLY A 91 -4.32 -6.86 11.97
CA GLY A 91 -2.99 -6.88 11.35
C GLY A 91 -2.92 -6.45 9.88
N GLU A 92 -4.04 -6.30 9.16
CA GLU A 92 -4.09 -5.80 7.79
C GLU A 92 -4.19 -4.27 7.73
N ARG A 93 -3.63 -3.67 6.67
CA ARG A 93 -3.67 -2.20 6.42
C ARG A 93 -5.09 -1.65 6.24
N TYR A 94 -5.98 -2.48 5.68
CA TYR A 94 -7.37 -2.14 5.43
C TYR A 94 -8.26 -3.20 6.07
N CYS A 95 -9.40 -2.79 6.63
CA CYS A 95 -10.41 -3.75 7.04
C CYS A 95 -11.02 -4.44 5.81
N VAL A 96 -11.57 -5.65 6.02
CA VAL A 96 -12.19 -6.48 4.97
C VAL A 96 -13.15 -5.65 4.10
N SER A 97 -14.07 -4.92 4.73
CA SER A 97 -15.02 -4.06 4.01
C SER A 97 -14.39 -2.96 3.13
N CYS A 98 -13.24 -2.39 3.52
CA CYS A 98 -12.55 -1.39 2.70
C CYS A 98 -11.79 -2.05 1.54
N LYS A 99 -11.22 -3.23 1.77
CA LYS A 99 -10.56 -4.04 0.75
C LYS A 99 -11.55 -4.48 -0.34
N ASP A 100 -12.76 -4.89 0.05
CA ASP A 100 -13.83 -5.27 -0.87
C ASP A 100 -14.32 -4.08 -1.70
N LYS A 101 -14.44 -2.89 -1.09
CA LYS A 101 -14.78 -1.66 -1.82
C LYS A 101 -13.70 -1.26 -2.83
N LEU A 102 -12.42 -1.36 -2.45
CA LEU A 102 -11.31 -1.05 -3.36
C LEU A 102 -11.25 -2.03 -4.53
N THR A 103 -11.35 -3.33 -4.26
CA THR A 103 -11.30 -4.37 -5.30
C THR A 103 -12.52 -4.31 -6.22
N SER A 104 -13.72 -4.07 -5.69
CA SER A 104 -14.93 -3.92 -6.51
C SER A 104 -14.90 -2.63 -7.35
N GLY A 105 -14.38 -1.52 -6.82
CA GLY A 105 -14.17 -0.29 -7.58
C GLY A 105 -13.21 -0.49 -8.74
N LEU A 106 -12.09 -1.18 -8.51
CA LEU A 106 -11.10 -1.48 -9.55
C LEU A 106 -11.67 -2.43 -10.62
N LYS A 107 -12.37 -3.50 -10.22
CA LYS A 107 -13.02 -4.43 -11.15
C LYS A 107 -13.99 -3.69 -12.08
N LYS A 108 -14.87 -2.86 -11.54
CA LYS A 108 -15.82 -2.07 -12.34
C LYS A 108 -15.14 -1.14 -13.36
N ALA A 109 -14.02 -0.53 -12.98
CA ALA A 109 -13.26 0.33 -13.90
C ALA A 109 -12.65 -0.48 -15.05
N VAL A 110 -12.05 -1.63 -14.73
CA VAL A 110 -11.46 -2.55 -15.71
C VAL A 110 -12.53 -3.15 -16.64
N ASP A 111 -13.66 -3.60 -16.09
CA ASP A 111 -14.75 -4.19 -16.88
C ASP A 111 -15.33 -3.16 -17.87
N LYS A 112 -15.54 -1.92 -17.43
CA LYS A 112 -16.03 -0.83 -18.30
C LYS A 112 -15.04 -0.47 -19.41
N GLU A 113 -13.74 -0.62 -19.17
CA GLU A 113 -12.72 -0.39 -20.18
C GLU A 113 -12.65 -1.55 -21.18
N ASN A 114 -12.78 -2.79 -20.70
CA ASN A 114 -12.86 -3.98 -21.54
C ASN A 114 -14.10 -3.98 -22.45
N GLU A 115 -15.27 -3.57 -21.94
CA GLU A 115 -16.49 -3.43 -22.74
C GLU A 115 -16.31 -2.45 -23.91
N LYS A 116 -15.68 -1.29 -23.66
CA LYS A 116 -15.37 -0.31 -24.72
C LYS A 116 -14.42 -0.87 -25.76
N VAL A 117 -13.42 -1.65 -25.35
CA VAL A 117 -12.49 -2.31 -26.27
C VAL A 117 -13.24 -3.32 -27.14
N LEU A 118 -14.10 -4.14 -26.54
CA LEU A 118 -14.92 -5.13 -27.25
C LEU A 118 -15.90 -4.47 -28.23
N GLU A 119 -16.57 -3.39 -27.85
CA GLU A 119 -17.43 -2.61 -28.75
C GLU A 119 -16.65 -2.05 -29.94
N ASN A 120 -15.47 -1.50 -29.70
CA ASN A 120 -14.62 -0.95 -30.77
C ASN A 120 -14.11 -2.05 -31.72
N MET A 121 -13.76 -3.23 -31.19
CA MET A 121 -13.40 -4.39 -32.02
C MET A 121 -14.56 -4.88 -32.87
N ASN A 122 -15.77 -4.91 -32.33
CA ASN A 122 -16.98 -5.31 -33.06
C ASN A 122 -17.36 -4.31 -34.15
N LYS A 123 -17.28 -3.00 -33.88
CA LYS A 123 -17.48 -1.95 -34.89
C LYS A 123 -16.48 -2.10 -36.06
N ARG A 124 -15.20 -2.35 -35.78
CA ARG A 124 -14.16 -2.61 -36.81
C ARG A 124 -14.44 -3.87 -37.63
N LYS A 125 -14.94 -4.95 -37.03
CA LYS A 125 -15.33 -6.17 -37.77
C LYS A 125 -16.53 -5.95 -38.68
N GLN A 126 -17.52 -5.16 -38.24
CA GLN A 126 -18.69 -4.84 -39.06
C GLN A 126 -18.34 -3.99 -40.28
N THR A 127 -17.49 -2.97 -40.12
CA THR A 127 -17.02 -2.15 -41.25
C THR A 127 -16.16 -2.95 -42.23
N ALA A 128 -15.29 -3.83 -41.75
CA ALA A 128 -14.52 -4.74 -42.62
C ALA A 128 -15.41 -5.70 -43.42
N ARG A 129 -16.51 -6.20 -42.82
CA ARG A 129 -17.49 -7.05 -43.52
C ARG A 129 -18.22 -6.31 -44.65
N MET A 130 -18.66 -5.06 -44.41
CA MET A 130 -19.29 -4.24 -45.45
C MET A 130 -18.34 -4.01 -46.63
N TYR A 131 -17.07 -3.65 -46.34
CA TYR A 131 -16.04 -3.47 -47.36
C TYR A 131 -15.82 -4.71 -48.24
N THR A 132 -15.79 -5.91 -47.64
CA THR A 132 -15.67 -7.16 -48.42
C THR A 132 -16.93 -7.52 -49.22
N ALA A 133 -18.12 -7.15 -48.74
CA ALA A 133 -19.38 -7.38 -49.45
C ALA A 133 -19.51 -6.46 -50.69
N ASP A 134 -19.10 -5.20 -50.55
CA ASP A 134 -19.09 -4.22 -51.65
C ASP A 134 -18.08 -4.60 -52.75
N LEU A 135 -16.91 -5.15 -52.37
CA LEU A 135 -15.92 -5.69 -53.31
C LEU A 135 -16.39 -6.95 -54.05
N ARG A 136 -17.33 -7.72 -53.50
CA ARG A 136 -17.95 -8.87 -54.20
C ARG A 136 -19.00 -8.42 -55.21
N LYS A 137 -19.81 -7.40 -54.88
CA LYS A 137 -20.81 -6.84 -55.80
C LYS A 137 -20.17 -6.23 -57.06
N LYS A 138 -19.06 -5.49 -56.89
CA LYS A 138 -18.30 -4.92 -58.03
C LYS A 138 -17.62 -5.95 -58.94
N ARG A 139 -17.56 -7.23 -58.55
CA ARG A 139 -16.89 -8.30 -59.31
C ARG A 139 -17.86 -9.10 -60.20
N HIS A 140 -19.17 -8.91 -60.02
CA HIS A 140 -20.24 -9.58 -60.76
C HIS A 140 -21.00 -8.63 -61.71
N GLN A 141 -20.43 -7.46 -61.98
CA GLN A 141 -20.92 -6.44 -62.91
C GLN A 141 -19.78 -6.14 -63.90
#